data_AF-A0A3D4FZR7-F1
#
_entry.id   AF-A0A3D4FZR7-F1
#
_cell.length_a   1.000
_cell.length_b   1.000
_cell.length_c   1.000
_cell.angle_alpha   90.00
_cell.angle_beta   90.00
_cell.angle_gamma   90.00
#
_symmetry.space_group_name_H-M   'P 1'
#
loop_
_entity.id
_entity.type
_entity.pdbx_description
1 polymer ?
#
loop_
_entity_poly.entity_id
_entity_poly.type
_entity_poly.pdbx_seq_one_letter_code
_entity_poly.pdbx_strand_id
1 'polypeptide(L)' 'MNPPFAILAIVQEGSETGVEIAFEPFLPGLILLFPLLGFLVNGALALVSGKRAADVARAGGEWTLPENDRPST' A
#
# COMPACT_ATOMS: atom_id res chain seq x y z
N MET A 1 13.38 -5.09 35.76
CA MET A 1 12.12 -4.49 35.25
C MET A 1 12.48 -3.67 34.01
N ASN A 2 11.85 -3.99 32.88
CA ASN A 2 12.01 -3.59 31.46
C ASN A 2 12.76 -2.30 31.07
N PRO A 3 13.54 -2.31 29.95
CA PRO A 3 14.01 -1.07 29.30
C PRO A 3 12.87 -0.39 28.53
N PRO A 4 12.77 0.95 28.50
CA PRO A 4 11.83 1.64 27.61
C PRO A 4 12.37 1.60 26.18
N PHE A 5 11.88 0.65 25.38
CA PHE A 5 11.97 0.71 23.92
C PHE A 5 11.07 1.84 23.42
N ALA A 6 11.52 3.08 23.53
CA ALA A 6 10.98 4.18 22.75
C ALA A 6 11.57 4.07 21.35
N ILE A 7 10.92 3.31 20.48
CA ILE A 7 11.08 3.45 19.02
C ILE A 7 10.49 4.83 18.69
N LEU A 8 11.30 5.87 18.84
CA LEU A 8 10.96 7.20 18.36
C LEU A 8 11.23 7.18 16.86
N ALA A 9 10.15 7.24 16.09
CA ALA A 9 10.20 7.44 14.65
C ALA A 9 11.14 8.62 14.35
N ILE A 10 12.22 8.33 13.64
CA ILE A 10 13.10 9.35 13.08
C ILE A 10 12.28 10.05 11.99
N VAL A 11 11.60 11.14 12.35
CA VAL A 11 11.21 12.17 11.38
C VAL A 11 12.51 12.92 11.08
N GLN A 12 13.15 12.54 9.97
CA GLN A 12 14.30 13.25 9.45
C GLN A 12 13.79 14.54 8.82
N GLU A 13 13.84 15.64 9.57
CA GLU A 13 13.76 16.98 9.00
C GLU A 13 14.95 17.16 8.05
N GLY A 14 14.64 17.52 6.79
CA GLY A 14 15.64 17.79 5.76
C GLY A 14 16.55 18.92 6.19
N SER A 15 17.73 18.57 6.70
CA SER A 15 18.81 19.51 6.97
C SER A 15 19.41 19.98 5.64
N GLU A 16 19.03 21.19 5.23
CA GLU A 16 19.69 21.99 4.19
C GLU A 16 21.08 22.42 4.70
N THR A 17 22.02 21.48 4.72
CA THR A 17 23.44 21.80 4.89
C THR A 17 24.06 21.79 3.50
N GLY A 18 24.52 22.97 3.07
CA GLY A 18 25.11 23.24 1.76
C GLY A 18 26.35 22.42 1.46
N VAL A 19 26.13 21.16 1.11
CA VAL A 19 26.95 20.37 0.21
C VAL A 19 26.20 20.38 -1.11
N GLU A 20 26.87 20.66 -2.23
CA GLU A 20 26.29 20.53 -3.56
C GLU A 20 26.03 19.03 -3.82
N ILE A 21 24.98 18.49 -3.19
CA ILE A 21 24.50 17.13 -3.44
C ILE A 21 23.85 17.22 -4.81
N ALA A 22 24.53 16.68 -5.81
CA ALA A 22 23.97 16.52 -7.15
C ALA A 22 22.54 15.98 -7.01
N PHE A 23 21.57 16.74 -7.53
CA PHE A 23 20.17 16.35 -7.50
C PHE A 23 20.03 14.98 -8.18
N GLU A 24 19.72 13.95 -7.40
CA GLU A 24 19.45 12.59 -7.90
C GLU A 24 17.93 12.45 -8.02
N PRO A 25 17.31 12.72 -9.19
CA PRO A 25 15.86 12.73 -9.34
C PRO A 25 15.23 11.34 -9.14
N PHE A 26 16.01 10.28 -9.30
CA PHE A 26 15.49 8.92 -9.37
C PHE A 26 15.10 8.38 -7.99
N LEU A 27 15.95 8.56 -6.98
CA LEU A 27 15.71 8.06 -5.63
C LEU A 27 14.43 8.64 -4.98
N PRO A 28 14.20 9.97 -4.94
CA PRO A 28 12.95 10.54 -4.44
C PRO A 28 11.74 10.19 -5.33
N GLY A 29 11.93 10.06 -6.64
CA GLY A 29 10.88 9.62 -7.56
C GLY A 29 10.40 8.20 -7.26
N LEU A 30 11.32 7.26 -7.00
CA LEU A 30 10.98 5.87 -6.65
C LEU A 30 10.25 5.76 -5.31
N ILE A 31 10.65 6.55 -4.31
CA ILE A 31 9.99 6.59 -3.00
C ILE A 31 8.50 6.95 -3.15
N LEU A 32 8.15 7.81 -4.11
CA LEU A 32 6.75 8.14 -4.42
C LEU A 32 6.09 7.11 -5.34
N LEU A 33 6.81 6.60 -6.34
CA LEU A 33 6.27 5.73 -7.37
C LEU A 33 5.87 4.35 -6.83
N PHE A 34 6.69 3.75 -5.95
CA PHE A 34 6.39 2.42 -5.40
C PHE A 34 5.09 2.38 -4.59
N PRO A 35 4.83 3.31 -3.63
CA PRO A 35 3.55 3.39 -2.94
C PRO A 35 2.37 3.61 -3.89
N LEU A 36 2.51 4.48 -4.90
CA LEU A 36 1.45 4.74 -5.88
C LEU A 36 1.15 3.52 -6.75
N LEU A 37 2.19 2.78 -7.14
CA LEU A 37 2.02 1.54 -7.89
C LEU A 37 1.30 0.48 -7.04
N GLY A 38 1.69 0.33 -5.77
CA GLY A 38 0.98 -0.55 -4.83
C GLY A 38 -0.47 -0.15 -4.64
N PHE A 39 -0.76 1.14 -4.48
CA PHE A 39 -2.12 1.67 -4.42
C PHE A 39 -2.92 1.35 -5.68
N LEU A 40 -2.34 1.53 -6.87
CA LEU A 40 -3.01 1.26 -8.14
C LEU A 40 -3.35 -0.23 -8.30
N VAL A 41 -2.42 -1.13 -7.96
CA VAL A 41 -2.65 -2.58 -8.02
C VAL A 41 -3.74 -2.99 -7.02
N ASN A 42 -3.64 -2.55 -5.76
CA ASN A 42 -4.62 -2.86 -4.73
C ASN A 42 -6.01 -2.29 -5.06
N GLY A 43 -6.06 -1.04 -5.55
CA GLY A 43 -7.28 -0.39 -5.99
C GLY A 43 -7.93 -1.13 -7.16
N ALA A 44 -7.15 -1.56 -8.14
CA ALA A 44 -7.66 -2.34 -9.27
C ALA A 44 -8.26 -3.69 -8.81
N LEU A 45 -7.56 -4.42 -7.93
CA LEU A 45 -8.06 -5.67 -7.35
C LEU A 45 -9.38 -5.46 -6.58
N ALA A 46 -9.46 -4.39 -5.79
CA ALA A 46 -10.67 -4.05 -5.03
C ALA A 46 -11.85 -3.66 -5.94
N LEU A 47 -11.59 -2.93 -7.04
CA LEU A 47 -12.64 -2.58 -8.01
C LEU A 47 -13.14 -3.81 -8.77
N VAL A 48 -12.25 -4.74 -9.13
CA VAL A 48 -12.64 -5.98 -9.81
C VAL A 48 -13.50 -6.85 -8.90
N SER A 49 -13.12 -7.03 -7.64
CA SER A 49 -13.92 -7.81 -6.68
C SER A 49 -15.25 -7.13 -6.36
N GLY A 50 -15.25 -5.80 -6.16
CA GLY A 50 -16.45 -5.00 -5.95
C GLY A 50 -17.42 -5.07 -7.14
N LYS A 51 -16.90 -5.04 -8.37
CA LYS A 51 -17.73 -5.22 -9.58
C LYS A 51 -18.43 -6.58 -9.57
N ARG A 52 -17.70 -7.67 -9.31
CA ARG A 52 -18.28 -9.02 -9.26
C ARG A 52 -19.35 -9.15 -8.18
N ALA A 53 -19.09 -8.60 -6.99
CA ALA A 53 -20.07 -8.58 -5.91
C ALA A 53 -21.33 -7.78 -6.30
N ALA A 54 -21.17 -6.63 -6.94
CA ALA A 54 -22.29 -5.81 -7.40
C ALA A 54 -23.13 -6.49 -8.48
N ASP A 55 -22.50 -7.21 -9.41
CA ASP A 55 -23.22 -7.94 -10.46
C ASP A 55 -24.05 -9.10 -9.88
N VAL A 56 -23.52 -9.82 -8.88
CA VAL A 56 -24.27 -10.87 -8.17
C VAL A 56 -25.40 -10.30 -7.32
N ALA A 57 -25.15 -9.20 -6.60
CA ALA A 57 -26.19 -8.52 -5.83
C ALA A 57 -27.35 -8.05 -6.73
N ARG A 58 -27.05 -7.54 -7.92
CA ARG A 58 -28.08 -7.16 -8.93
C ARG A 58 -28.85 -8.36 -9.47
N ALA A 59 -28.21 -9.52 -9.57
CA ALA A 59 -28.87 -10.77 -9.94
C ALA A 59 -29.71 -11.37 -8.79
N GLY A 60 -29.74 -10.74 -7.61
CA GLY A 60 -30.46 -11.23 -6.44
C GLY A 60 -29.77 -12.39 -5.72
N GLY A 61 -28.47 -12.60 -5.97
CA GLY A 61 -27.67 -13.63 -5.32
C GLY A 61 -26.76 -13.07 -4.22
N GLU A 62 -26.17 -13.98 -3.45
CA GLU A 62 -25.09 -13.70 -2.50
C GLU A 62 -23.75 -14.07 -3.14
N TRP A 63 -22.80 -13.13 -3.18
CA TRP A 63 -21.45 -13.42 -3.64
C TRP A 63 -20.65 -14.10 -2.52
N THR A 64 -20.28 -15.36 -2.71
CA THR A 64 -19.34 -16.06 -1.83
C THR A 64 -17.98 -16.16 -2.51
N LEU A 65 -16.91 -15.87 -1.75
CA LEU A 65 -15.54 -16.04 -2.23
C LEU A 65 -15.26 -17.55 -2.41
N PRO A 66 -14.74 -17.99 -3.57
CA PRO A 66 -14.52 -19.40 -3.84
C PRO A 66 -13.59 -20.05 -2.80
N GLU A 67 -13.95 -21.26 -2.38
CA GLU A 67 -13.29 -22.04 -1.32
C GLU A 67 -11.76 -22.18 -1.54
N ASN A 68 -11.31 -22.23 -2.80
CA ASN A 68 -9.90 -22.36 -3.20
C ASN A 68 -9.04 -21.11 -2.93
N ASP A 69 -9.63 -19.94 -2.64
CA ASP A 69 -8.89 -18.71 -2.34
C ASP A 69 -8.65 -18.53 -0.82
N ARG A 70 -9.11 -19.47 0.01
CA ARG A 70 -8.85 -19.45 1.45
C ARG A 70 -7.48 -20.06 1.74
N PRO A 71 -6.57 -19.36 2.45
CA PRO A 71 -5.33 -19.97 2.90
C PRO A 71 -5.63 -21.20 3.74
N SER A 72 -4.96 -22.32 3.46
CA SER A 72 -5.00 -23.51 4.30
C SER A 72 -4.40 -23.17 5.66
N THR A 73 -5.23 -23.12 6.70
CA THR A 73 -4.82 -23.00 8.10
C THR A 73 -4.28 -24.31 8.63
#